data_AF-A0A7S0ZX89-F1
#
_entry.id   AF-A0A7S0ZX89-F1
#
_cell.length_a   1.000
_cell.length_b   1.000
_cell.length_c   1.000
_cell.angle_alpha   90.00
_cell.angle_beta   90.00
_cell.angle_gamma   90.00
#
_symmetry.space_group_name_H-M   'P 1'
#
loop_
_entity.id
_entity.type
_entity.pdbx_description
1 polymer ?
#
loop_
_entity_poly.entity_id
_entity_poly.type
_entity_poly.pdbx_seq_one_letter_code
_entity_poly.pdbx_strand_id
1 'polypeptide(L)'
;GWNIRAAPYVRVGLGMMIPFIQRTVEILLRILKNLGQVGLFLLMAVVLFAWLAALMLDDMPENVSADIPLPVNLGFDTFRDSLYTAFVAQTTGNLPDAMIPSFMANRWFIIVWFMYFVFAVCIFAQVILAVVYANFQSETTTSTKKAKHQQNLGTQQAFNWLQTDGRVSEEDFAKTCKVLSATGAFRVDEDLM
;
A
#
# COMPACT_ATOMS: atom_id res chain seq x y z
N GLY A 1 -27.64 13.74 -28.82
CA GLY A 1 -27.99 13.57 -27.40
C GLY A 1 -27.09 12.52 -26.81
N TRP A 2 -26.33 12.86 -25.77
CA TRP A 2 -25.35 11.95 -25.15
C TRP A 2 -26.06 11.07 -24.12
N ASN A 3 -26.22 9.77 -24.42
CA ASN A 3 -26.78 8.79 -23.48
C ASN A 3 -25.69 8.34 -22.51
N ILE A 4 -25.52 9.09 -21.42
CA ILE A 4 -24.59 8.71 -20.35
C ILE A 4 -25.17 7.48 -19.65
N ARG A 5 -24.53 6.31 -19.84
CA ARG A 5 -24.81 5.08 -19.06
C ARG A 5 -24.23 5.25 -17.66
N ALA A 6 -24.83 6.14 -16.85
CA ALA A 6 -24.41 6.40 -15.47
C ALA A 6 -24.81 5.26 -14.50
N ALA A 7 -25.75 4.39 -14.93
CA ALA A 7 -26.28 3.28 -14.14
C ALA A 7 -25.21 2.37 -13.47
N PRO A 8 -24.08 2.01 -14.10
CA PRO A 8 -23.04 1.19 -13.46
C PRO A 8 -22.33 1.95 -12.34
N TYR A 9 -22.04 3.23 -12.53
CA TYR A 9 -21.34 4.06 -11.53
C TYR A 9 -22.22 4.32 -10.31
N VAL A 10 -23.52 4.51 -10.50
CA VAL A 10 -24.49 4.63 -9.40
C VAL A 10 -24.55 3.34 -8.57
N ARG A 11 -24.49 2.17 -9.21
CA ARG A 11 -24.46 0.87 -8.49
C ARG A 11 -23.19 0.69 -7.66
N VAL A 12 -22.03 1.09 -8.20
CA VAL A 12 -20.76 1.06 -7.46
C VAL A 12 -20.79 2.06 -6.29
N GLY A 13 -21.32 3.27 -6.51
CA GLY A 13 -21.50 4.27 -5.46
C GLY A 13 -22.43 3.81 -4.33
N LEU A 14 -23.51 3.12 -4.67
CA LEU A 14 -24.45 2.55 -3.69
C LEU A 14 -23.80 1.39 -2.92
N GLY A 15 -22.94 0.60 -3.57
CA GLY A 15 -22.07 -0.37 -2.90
C GLY A 15 -21.11 0.29 -1.90
N MET A 16 -20.53 1.44 -2.24
CA MET A 16 -19.66 2.21 -1.33
C MET A 16 -20.36 2.74 -0.06
N MET A 17 -21.70 2.80 -0.02
CA MET A 17 -22.44 3.15 1.21
C MET A 17 -22.46 2.03 2.26
N ILE A 18 -22.01 0.82 1.92
CA ILE A 18 -21.94 -0.27 2.88
C ILE A 18 -20.91 0.12 3.98
N PRO A 19 -21.28 0.09 5.27
CA PRO A 19 -20.43 0.57 6.37
C PRO A 19 -19.12 -0.22 6.49
N PHE A 20 -19.10 -1.47 6.00
CA PHE A 20 -17.89 -2.26 5.86
C PHE A 20 -16.89 -1.65 4.87
N ILE A 21 -17.36 -1.27 3.68
CA ILE A 21 -16.51 -0.69 2.62
C ILE A 21 -15.99 0.68 3.03
N GLN A 22 -16.83 1.50 3.66
CA GLN A 22 -16.42 2.82 4.17
C GLN A 22 -15.27 2.69 5.17
N ARG A 23 -15.37 1.73 6.12
CA ARG A 23 -14.29 1.45 7.08
C ARG A 23 -13.01 0.99 6.38
N THR A 24 -13.09 0.11 5.38
CA THR A 24 -11.92 -0.34 4.61
C THR A 24 -11.27 0.83 3.86
N VAL A 25 -12.06 1.69 3.23
CA VAL A 25 -11.56 2.86 2.50
C VAL A 25 -10.92 3.88 3.45
N GLU A 26 -11.50 4.13 4.62
CA GLU A 26 -10.92 5.02 5.62
C GLU A 26 -9.56 4.50 6.12
N ILE A 27 -9.47 3.20 6.40
CA ILE A 27 -8.20 2.55 6.78
C ILE A 27 -7.19 2.67 5.63
N LEU A 28 -7.60 2.37 4.39
CA LEU A 28 -6.74 2.47 3.21
C LEU A 28 -6.22 3.90 3.02
N LEU A 29 -7.08 4.91 3.13
CA LEU A 29 -6.70 6.32 3.00
C LEU A 29 -5.77 6.76 4.15
N ARG A 30 -5.98 6.25 5.36
CA ARG A 30 -5.08 6.52 6.50
C ARG A 30 -3.70 5.93 6.26
N ILE A 31 -3.61 4.70 5.76
CA ILE A 31 -2.34 4.06 5.36
C ILE A 31 -1.69 4.84 4.22
N LEU A 32 -2.47 5.25 3.21
CA LEU A 32 -2.00 6.02 2.06
C LEU A 32 -1.43 7.39 2.47
N LYS A 33 -2.06 8.06 3.45
CA LYS A 33 -1.55 9.31 4.02
C LYS A 33 -0.17 9.12 4.65
N ASN A 34 0.03 8.01 5.37
CA ASN A 34 1.33 7.69 5.96
C ASN A 34 2.38 7.30 4.91
N LEU A 35 1.94 6.74 3.78
CA LEU A 35 2.80 6.46 2.63
C LEU A 35 3.16 7.72 1.83
N GLY A 36 2.42 8.82 1.97
CA GLY A 36 2.56 10.03 1.18
C GLY A 36 3.97 10.62 1.16
N GLN A 37 4.68 10.61 2.29
CA GLN A 37 6.06 11.13 2.36
C GLN A 37 7.05 10.26 1.58
N VAL A 38 6.94 8.93 1.69
CA VAL A 38 7.78 7.98 0.94
C VAL A 38 7.46 8.05 -0.55
N GLY A 39 6.16 8.12 -0.89
CA GLY A 39 5.70 8.27 -2.27
C GLY A 39 6.19 9.58 -2.89
N LEU A 40 6.17 10.69 -2.15
CA LEU A 40 6.70 11.97 -2.60
C LEU A 40 8.22 11.88 -2.88
N PHE A 41 8.97 11.24 -1.99
CA PHE A 41 10.41 11.03 -2.20
C PHE A 41 10.69 10.19 -3.44
N LEU A 42 9.88 9.15 -3.70
CA LEU A 42 9.96 8.34 -4.91
C LEU A 42 9.64 9.17 -6.17
N LEU A 43 8.56 9.95 -6.16
CA LEU A 43 8.19 10.80 -7.29
C LEU A 43 9.28 11.81 -7.61
N MET A 44 9.87 12.42 -6.59
CA MET A 44 11.02 13.32 -6.76
C MET A 44 12.22 12.59 -7.38
N ALA A 45 12.52 11.37 -6.94
CA ALA A 45 13.59 10.57 -7.54
C ALA A 45 13.34 10.24 -9.02
N VAL A 46 12.10 9.90 -9.38
CA VAL A 46 11.69 9.66 -10.78
C VAL A 46 11.82 10.93 -11.62
N VAL A 47 11.38 12.08 -11.09
CA VAL A 47 11.49 13.38 -11.78
C VAL A 47 12.95 13.77 -11.97
N LEU A 48 13.79 13.61 -10.95
CA LEU A 48 15.22 13.89 -11.03
C LEU A 48 15.91 12.99 -12.05
N PHE A 49 15.57 11.70 -12.08
CA PHE A 49 16.10 10.79 -13.09
C PHE A 49 15.64 11.15 -14.50
N ALA A 50 14.34 11.44 -14.69
CA ALA A 50 13.80 11.86 -15.99
C ALA A 50 14.49 13.14 -16.50
N TRP A 51 14.69 14.12 -15.61
CA TRP A 51 15.40 15.35 -15.95
C TRP A 51 16.87 15.12 -16.26
N LEU A 52 17.58 14.32 -15.46
CA LEU A 52 18.98 13.97 -15.68
C LEU A 52 19.16 13.21 -17.00
N ALA A 53 18.31 12.21 -17.26
CA ALA A 53 18.35 11.42 -18.47
C ALA A 53 18.05 12.26 -19.71
N ALA A 54 17.06 13.15 -19.64
CA ALA A 54 16.79 14.12 -20.72
C ALA A 54 18.02 15.00 -20.99
N LEU A 55 18.64 15.55 -19.95
CA LEU A 55 19.84 16.39 -20.08
C LEU A 55 21.02 15.61 -20.68
N MET A 56 21.26 14.37 -20.24
CA MET A 56 22.39 13.56 -20.71
C MET A 56 22.20 13.06 -22.16
N LEU A 57 20.95 12.88 -22.60
CA LEU A 57 20.63 12.35 -23.93
C LEU A 57 20.40 13.46 -24.97
N ASP A 58 20.18 14.70 -24.55
CA ASP A 58 19.99 15.86 -25.46
C ASP A 58 21.26 16.17 -26.28
N ASP A 59 22.43 15.99 -25.68
CA ASP A 59 23.73 16.23 -26.34
C ASP A 59 24.19 15.07 -27.27
N MET A 60 23.42 13.98 -27.37
CA MET A 60 23.79 12.79 -28.15
C MET A 60 23.37 12.91 -29.63
N PRO A 61 24.08 12.23 -30.55
CA PRO A 61 23.66 12.19 -31.96
C PRO A 61 22.27 11.59 -32.10
N GLU A 62 21.51 12.10 -33.07
CA GLU A 62 20.11 11.70 -33.30
C GLU A 62 19.99 10.18 -33.43
N ASN A 63 20.87 9.52 -34.20
CA ASN A 63 20.86 8.07 -34.38
C ASN A 63 22.01 7.37 -33.63
N VAL A 64 21.72 6.17 -33.11
CA VAL A 64 22.71 5.27 -32.45
C VAL A 64 23.93 5.01 -33.34
N SER A 65 23.73 4.81 -34.64
CA SER A 65 24.81 4.64 -35.62
C SER A 65 24.31 4.98 -37.03
N ALA A 66 25.23 5.14 -37.99
CA ALA A 66 24.86 5.43 -39.39
C ALA A 66 24.04 4.29 -40.05
N ASP A 67 24.16 3.06 -39.56
CA ASP A 67 23.48 1.88 -40.09
C ASP A 67 22.16 1.55 -39.37
N ILE A 68 21.92 2.15 -38.20
CA ILE A 68 20.74 1.88 -37.37
C ILE A 68 20.01 3.20 -37.11
N PRO A 69 18.89 3.48 -37.82
CA PRO A 69 18.10 4.70 -37.66
C PRO A 69 17.21 4.59 -36.41
N LEU A 70 17.83 4.45 -35.24
CA LEU A 70 17.16 4.40 -33.94
C LEU A 70 17.58 5.62 -33.12
N PRO A 71 16.62 6.42 -32.62
CA PRO A 71 16.95 7.59 -31.84
C PRO A 71 17.57 7.23 -30.48
N VAL A 72 18.69 7.85 -30.13
CA VAL A 72 19.39 7.57 -28.85
C VAL A 72 18.55 8.02 -27.65
N ASN A 73 17.80 9.10 -27.84
CA ASN A 73 16.92 9.74 -26.88
C ASN A 73 15.47 9.20 -26.94
N LEU A 74 15.23 8.01 -27.50
CA LEU A 74 13.89 7.43 -27.63
C LEU A 74 13.12 7.46 -26.29
N GLY A 75 12.04 8.24 -26.24
CA GLY A 75 11.24 8.39 -25.02
C GLY A 75 11.81 9.37 -23.99
N PHE A 76 12.85 10.13 -24.36
CA PHE A 76 13.45 11.24 -23.62
C PHE A 76 13.48 12.54 -24.44
N ASP A 77 12.77 12.58 -25.57
CA ASP A 77 12.72 13.72 -26.51
C ASP A 77 12.12 14.98 -25.89
N THR A 78 11.14 14.81 -25.01
CA THR A 78 10.51 15.89 -24.27
C THR A 78 10.46 15.56 -22.79
N PHE A 79 10.48 16.57 -21.92
CA PHE A 79 10.38 16.36 -20.46
C PHE A 79 9.17 15.50 -20.07
N ARG A 80 8.04 15.65 -20.77
CA ARG A 80 6.84 14.84 -20.53
C ARG A 80 7.09 13.36 -20.86
N ASP A 81 7.73 13.09 -21.98
CA ASP A 81 8.03 11.73 -22.41
C ASP A 81 9.12 11.11 -21.53
N SER A 82 10.14 11.87 -21.14
CA SER A 82 11.16 11.45 -20.17
C SER A 82 10.53 11.03 -18.84
N LEU A 83 9.56 11.81 -18.34
CA LEU A 83 8.81 11.48 -17.12
C LEU A 83 7.98 10.21 -17.29
N TYR A 84 7.29 10.06 -18.41
CA TYR A 84 6.49 8.87 -18.70
C TYR A 84 7.37 7.62 -18.78
N THR A 85 8.48 7.70 -19.53
CA THR A 85 9.44 6.62 -19.70
C THR A 85 10.06 6.22 -18.36
N ALA A 86 10.50 7.20 -17.55
CA ALA A 86 11.00 6.95 -16.21
C ALA A 86 9.94 6.30 -15.30
N PHE A 87 8.70 6.79 -15.34
CA PHE A 87 7.60 6.24 -14.53
C PHE A 87 7.23 4.80 -14.91
N VAL A 88 7.20 4.47 -16.21
CA VAL A 88 6.95 3.07 -16.62
C VAL A 88 8.16 2.20 -16.27
N ALA A 89 9.38 2.73 -16.43
CA ALA A 89 10.61 2.03 -16.04
C ALA A 89 10.69 1.75 -14.53
N GLN A 90 10.13 2.62 -13.69
CA GLN A 90 9.95 2.42 -12.25
C GLN A 90 9.14 1.14 -11.94
N THR A 91 8.17 0.82 -12.80
CA THR A 91 7.35 -0.40 -12.71
C THR A 91 7.93 -1.58 -13.49
N THR A 92 9.15 -1.45 -14.03
CA THR A 92 9.82 -2.45 -14.90
C THR A 92 9.06 -2.82 -16.17
N GLY A 93 8.02 -2.05 -16.55
CA GLY A 93 7.16 -2.38 -17.69
C GLY A 93 7.84 -2.22 -19.06
N ASN A 94 8.75 -1.26 -19.19
CA ASN A 94 9.46 -0.92 -20.44
C ASN A 94 10.95 -0.64 -20.23
N LEU A 95 11.54 -1.13 -19.13
CA LEU A 95 12.92 -0.84 -18.77
C LEU A 95 13.95 -1.23 -19.85
N PRO A 96 13.95 -2.46 -20.43
CA PRO A 96 14.92 -2.81 -21.47
C PRO A 96 14.73 -1.97 -22.74
N ASP A 97 13.49 -1.72 -23.17
CA ASP A 97 13.20 -0.97 -24.38
C ASP A 97 13.63 0.51 -24.27
N ALA A 98 13.50 1.11 -23.09
CA ALA A 98 13.99 2.47 -22.82
C ALA A 98 15.52 2.55 -22.69
N MET A 99 16.16 1.47 -22.22
CA MET A 99 17.61 1.44 -21.97
C MET A 99 18.44 1.14 -23.23
N ILE A 100 17.95 0.24 -24.09
CA ILE A 100 18.68 -0.25 -25.27
C ILE A 100 19.24 0.86 -26.17
N PRO A 101 18.47 1.90 -26.56
CA PRO A 101 18.98 2.95 -27.45
C PRO A 101 20.17 3.70 -26.86
N SER A 102 20.05 4.13 -25.59
CA SER A 102 21.14 4.80 -24.87
C SER A 102 22.36 3.89 -24.66
N PHE A 103 22.14 2.60 -24.40
CA PHE A 103 23.20 1.62 -24.20
C PHE A 103 23.98 1.31 -25.48
N MET A 104 23.29 1.20 -26.62
CA MET A 104 23.93 0.95 -27.91
C MET A 104 24.78 2.14 -28.36
N ALA A 105 24.37 3.36 -28.02
CA ALA A 105 25.14 4.57 -28.33
C ALA A 105 26.40 4.68 -27.46
N ASN A 106 26.30 4.45 -26.15
CA ASN A 106 27.46 4.37 -25.26
C ASN A 106 27.23 3.42 -24.08
N ARG A 107 28.11 2.43 -23.93
CA ARG A 107 28.02 1.39 -22.89
C ARG A 107 28.05 1.96 -21.47
N TRP A 108 28.60 3.15 -21.27
CA TRP A 108 28.63 3.83 -19.96
C TRP A 108 27.24 4.16 -19.41
N PHE A 109 26.22 4.33 -20.28
CA PHE A 109 24.85 4.59 -19.84
C PHE A 109 24.24 3.45 -19.02
N ILE A 110 24.79 2.22 -19.10
CA ILE A 110 24.35 1.10 -18.25
C ILE A 110 24.47 1.44 -16.76
N ILE A 111 25.46 2.25 -16.37
CA ILE A 111 25.69 2.61 -14.96
C ILE A 111 24.56 3.50 -14.45
N VAL A 112 24.12 4.46 -15.28
CA VAL A 112 23.02 5.37 -14.96
C VAL A 112 21.72 4.59 -14.78
N TRP A 113 21.42 3.67 -15.70
CA TRP A 113 20.25 2.79 -15.63
C TRP A 113 20.33 1.80 -14.46
N PHE A 114 21.51 1.26 -14.17
CA PHE A 114 21.70 0.35 -13.04
C PHE A 114 21.50 1.06 -11.70
N MET A 115 22.03 2.29 -11.54
CA MET A 115 21.75 3.10 -10.36
C MET A 115 20.26 3.39 -10.21
N TYR A 116 19.59 3.78 -11.30
CA TYR A 116 18.14 3.98 -11.29
C TYR A 116 17.39 2.73 -10.86
N PHE A 117 17.75 1.57 -11.42
CA PHE A 117 17.13 0.30 -11.06
C PHE A 117 17.32 -0.04 -9.57
N VAL A 118 18.53 0.08 -9.04
CA VAL A 118 18.80 -0.24 -7.62
C VAL A 118 18.06 0.73 -6.69
N PHE A 119 18.18 2.04 -6.92
CA PHE A 119 17.54 3.02 -6.04
C PHE A 119 16.02 2.99 -6.22
N ALA A 120 15.55 3.30 -7.42
CA ALA A 120 14.15 3.54 -7.72
C ALA A 120 13.33 2.24 -7.69
N VAL A 121 13.79 1.17 -8.34
CA VAL A 121 13.02 -0.08 -8.41
C VAL A 121 13.25 -0.95 -7.17
N CYS A 122 14.50 -1.23 -6.79
CA CYS A 122 14.77 -2.19 -5.72
C CYS A 122 14.55 -1.59 -4.33
N ILE A 123 15.15 -0.43 -4.00
CA ILE A 123 15.08 0.10 -2.64
C ILE A 123 13.68 0.66 -2.38
N PHE A 124 13.20 1.59 -3.22
CA PHE A 124 11.93 2.26 -2.93
C PHE A 124 10.71 1.33 -2.95
N ALA A 125 10.65 0.33 -3.85
CA ALA A 125 9.54 -0.61 -3.85
C ALA A 125 9.48 -1.40 -2.53
N GLN A 126 10.63 -1.81 -2.00
CA GLN A 126 10.73 -2.52 -0.73
C GLN A 126 10.41 -1.61 0.46
N VAL A 127 10.83 -0.35 0.43
CA VAL A 127 10.47 0.63 1.45
C VAL A 127 8.96 0.90 1.45
N ILE A 128 8.34 1.07 0.29
CA ILE A 128 6.87 1.23 0.17
C ILE A 128 6.16 0.02 0.78
N LEU A 129 6.57 -1.19 0.42
CA LEU A 129 5.98 -2.41 0.96
C LEU A 129 6.15 -2.49 2.48
N ALA A 130 7.33 -2.17 2.99
CA ALA A 130 7.61 -2.16 4.43
C ALA A 130 6.74 -1.14 5.18
N VAL A 131 6.58 0.07 4.66
CA VAL A 131 5.70 1.10 5.25
C VAL A 131 4.24 0.66 5.23
N VAL A 132 3.76 0.11 4.11
CA VAL A 132 2.39 -0.40 4.02
C VAL A 132 2.17 -1.52 5.03
N TYR A 133 3.10 -2.46 5.13
CA TYR A 133 3.03 -3.56 6.08
C TYR A 133 3.04 -3.08 7.54
N ALA A 134 3.95 -2.17 7.89
CA ALA A 134 4.04 -1.63 9.25
C ALA A 134 2.75 -0.91 9.67
N ASN A 135 2.13 -0.15 8.77
CA ASN A 135 0.86 0.52 9.02
C ASN A 135 -0.32 -0.46 9.09
N PHE A 136 -0.35 -1.49 8.25
CA PHE A 136 -1.38 -2.52 8.33
C PHE A 136 -1.27 -3.31 9.64
N GLN A 137 -0.04 -3.65 10.07
CA GLN A 137 0.21 -4.34 11.33
C GLN A 137 -0.17 -3.48 12.55
N SER A 138 0.07 -2.16 12.50
CA SER A 138 -0.31 -1.28 13.60
C SER A 138 -1.83 -1.13 13.74
N GLU A 139 -2.57 -1.05 12.64
CA GLU A 139 -4.04 -0.97 12.65
C GLU A 139 -4.70 -2.29 13.08
N THR A 140 -4.19 -3.43 12.61
CA THR A 140 -4.68 -4.76 13.04
C THR A 140 -4.43 -5.00 14.53
N THR A 141 -3.22 -4.72 15.03
CA THR A 141 -2.89 -4.88 16.46
C THR A 141 -3.70 -3.93 17.35
N THR A 142 -3.97 -2.70 16.89
CA THR A 142 -4.81 -1.74 17.61
C THR A 142 -6.25 -2.23 17.72
N SER A 143 -6.78 -2.82 16.64
CA SER A 143 -8.14 -3.38 16.62
C SER A 143 -8.27 -4.57 17.59
N THR A 144 -7.30 -5.47 17.61
CA THR A 144 -7.26 -6.61 18.56
C THR A 144 -7.16 -6.14 20.00
N LYS A 145 -6.32 -5.12 20.28
CA LYS A 145 -6.21 -4.53 21.61
C LYS A 145 -7.53 -3.91 22.08
N LYS A 146 -8.22 -3.16 21.21
CA LYS A 146 -9.53 -2.58 21.50
C LYS A 146 -10.58 -3.66 21.77
N ALA A 147 -10.61 -4.73 20.96
CA ALA A 147 -11.53 -5.85 21.15
C ALA A 147 -11.31 -6.53 22.52
N LYS A 148 -10.06 -6.84 22.89
CA LYS A 148 -9.74 -7.40 24.21
C LYS A 148 -10.09 -6.45 25.34
N HIS A 149 -9.85 -5.15 25.17
CA HIS A 149 -10.21 -4.16 26.18
C HIS A 149 -11.73 -4.09 26.39
N GLN A 150 -12.52 -4.09 25.32
CA GLN A 150 -13.98 -4.13 25.39
C GLN A 150 -14.50 -5.44 26.01
N GLN A 151 -13.88 -6.57 25.69
CA GLN A 151 -14.18 -7.85 26.33
C GLN A 151 -13.94 -7.79 27.84
N ASN A 152 -12.78 -7.26 28.28
CA ASN A 152 -12.46 -7.12 29.70
C ASN A 152 -13.43 -6.18 30.42
N LEU A 153 -13.79 -5.04 29.80
CA LEU A 153 -14.78 -4.13 30.35
C LEU A 153 -16.16 -4.77 30.46
N GLY A 154 -16.59 -5.52 29.44
CA GLY A 154 -17.86 -6.25 29.44
C GLY A 154 -17.90 -7.31 30.54
N THR A 155 -16.83 -8.08 30.72
CA THR A 155 -16.70 -9.06 31.81
C THR A 155 -16.72 -8.40 33.18
N GLN A 156 -16.03 -7.27 33.36
CA GLN A 156 -16.06 -6.51 34.61
C GLN A 156 -17.45 -5.96 34.92
N GLN A 157 -18.15 -5.42 33.92
CA GLN A 157 -19.52 -4.92 34.08
C GLN A 157 -20.50 -6.04 34.40
N ALA A 158 -20.42 -7.17 33.70
CA ALA A 158 -21.23 -8.35 33.98
C ALA A 158 -20.96 -8.90 35.39
N PHE A 159 -19.70 -8.93 35.82
CA PHE A 159 -19.32 -9.34 37.18
C PHE A 159 -19.90 -8.38 38.24
N ASN A 160 -19.81 -7.07 38.00
CA ASN A 160 -20.39 -6.07 38.89
C ASN A 160 -21.93 -6.20 39.01
N TRP A 161 -22.62 -6.59 37.94
CA TRP A 161 -24.07 -6.84 37.98
C TRP A 161 -24.46 -8.14 38.69
N LEU A 162 -23.57 -9.14 38.72
CA LEU A 162 -23.76 -10.40 39.45
C LEU A 162 -23.46 -10.27 40.95
N GLN A 163 -22.83 -9.18 41.37
CA GLN A 163 -22.43 -8.98 42.75
C GLN A 163 -23.60 -8.45 43.59
N THR A 164 -23.94 -9.14 44.68
CA THR A 164 -24.87 -8.66 45.71
C THR A 164 -24.07 -8.48 47.01
N ASP A 165 -24.08 -7.28 47.59
CA ASP A 165 -23.31 -6.94 48.80
C ASP A 165 -21.80 -7.26 48.74
N GLY A 166 -21.17 -7.02 47.58
CA GLY A 166 -19.73 -7.27 47.43
C GLY A 166 -19.36 -8.74 47.24
N ARG A 167 -20.33 -9.67 47.21
CA ARG A 167 -20.10 -11.11 47.01
C ARG A 167 -20.88 -11.62 45.80
N VAL A 168 -20.32 -12.62 45.13
CA VAL A 168 -21.00 -13.35 44.05
C VAL A 168 -21.48 -14.68 44.63
N SER A 169 -22.78 -14.95 44.53
CA SER A 169 -23.35 -16.24 44.92
C SER A 169 -22.82 -17.35 44.01
N GLU A 170 -22.37 -18.46 44.60
CA GLU A 170 -21.86 -19.62 43.85
C GLU A 170 -22.90 -20.18 42.87
N GLU A 171 -24.18 -20.10 43.24
CA GLU A 171 -25.29 -20.58 42.41
C GLU A 171 -25.51 -19.70 41.16
N ASP A 172 -25.39 -18.38 41.32
CA ASP A 172 -25.54 -17.43 40.21
C ASP A 172 -24.32 -17.45 39.28
N PHE A 173 -23.12 -17.62 39.84
CA PHE A 173 -21.91 -17.84 39.05
C PHE A 173 -22.00 -19.13 38.22
N ALA A 174 -22.42 -20.24 38.84
CA ALA A 174 -22.59 -21.53 38.16
C ALA A 174 -23.61 -21.46 37.02
N LYS A 175 -24.75 -20.78 37.23
CA LYS A 175 -25.76 -20.54 36.18
C LYS A 175 -25.17 -19.74 35.01
N THR A 176 -24.42 -18.68 35.30
CA THR A 176 -23.82 -17.82 34.28
C THR A 176 -22.76 -18.56 33.46
N CYS A 177 -21.87 -19.33 34.11
CA CYS A 177 -20.88 -20.17 33.45
C CYS A 177 -21.52 -21.23 32.53
N LYS A 178 -22.64 -21.83 32.96
CA LYS A 178 -23.39 -22.81 32.15
C LYS A 178 -24.00 -22.19 30.88
N VAL A 179 -24.49 -20.95 30.96
CA VAL A 179 -25.01 -20.21 29.79
C VAL A 179 -23.88 -19.79 28.85
N LEU A 180 -22.74 -19.34 29.40
CA LEU A 180 -21.57 -18.95 28.62
C LEU A 180 -20.93 -20.12 27.87
N SER A 181 -20.85 -21.30 28.50
CA SER A 181 -20.34 -22.51 27.84
C SER A 181 -21.28 -23.03 26.76
N ALA A 182 -22.60 -22.94 26.96
CA ALA A 182 -23.60 -23.32 25.95
C ALA A 182 -23.63 -22.38 24.73
N THR A 183 -23.25 -21.12 24.90
CA THR A 183 -23.25 -20.10 23.83
C THR A 183 -21.94 -20.12 23.02
N GLY A 184 -20.92 -20.88 23.45
CA GLY A 184 -19.63 -20.97 22.76
C GLY A 184 -18.75 -19.72 22.87
N ALA A 185 -19.14 -18.75 23.71
CA ALA A 185 -18.42 -17.49 23.93
C ALA A 185 -17.18 -17.65 24.82
N PHE A 186 -17.03 -18.79 25.50
CA PHE A 186 -15.94 -19.09 26.42
C PHE A 186 -15.44 -20.52 26.20
N ARG A 187 -14.33 -20.69 25.48
CA ARG A 187 -13.50 -21.91 25.60
C ARG A 187 -12.69 -21.74 26.88
N VAL A 188 -13.00 -22.53 27.89
CA VAL A 188 -12.08 -22.72 29.02
C VAL A 188 -10.84 -23.39 28.43
N ASP A 189 -9.72 -22.68 28.35
CA ASP A 189 -8.44 -23.34 28.10
C ASP A 189 -8.17 -24.22 29.33
N GLU A 190 -8.21 -25.52 29.12
CA GLU A 190 -7.99 -26.57 30.13
C GLU A 190 -6.55 -26.57 30.68
N ASP A 191 -5.66 -25.73 30.13
CA ASP A 191 -4.23 -25.62 30.46
C ASP A 191 -3.92 -24.73 31.69
N LEU A 192 -4.95 -24.27 32.43
CA LEU A 192 -4.78 -23.37 33.60
C LEU A 192 -5.37 -23.91 34.92
N MET A 193 -5.61 -25.23 34.99
CA MET A 193 -5.81 -25.98 36.25
C MET A 193 -4.59 -26.85 36.54
#